data_AF-A0A2N2GJD2-F1
#
_entry.id   AF-A0A2N2GJD2-F1
#
_cell.length_a   1.000
_cell.length_b   1.000
_cell.length_c   1.000
_cell.angle_alpha   90.00
_cell.angle_beta   90.00
_cell.angle_gamma   90.00
#
_symmetry.space_group_name_H-M   'P 1'
#
loop_
_entity.id
_entity.type
_entity.pdbx_description
1 polymer ?
#
loop_
_entity_poly.entity_id
_entity_poly.type
_entity_poly.pdbx_seq_one_letter_code
_entity_poly.pdbx_strand_id
1 'polypeptide(L)'
;MGIKKQKNAKNIWIAAAGAFCILALMPVCYFFQHESVVVGNYTVVYYKNQCDIDPEDLPADFNSLTALPCLIRINWRERIASDLEQEYSYLPGRGTEKTRLIHKSSKE
;
A
#
# COMPACT_ATOMS: atom_id res chain seq x y z
N MET A 1 -38.72 -28.99 -22.97
CA MET A 1 -38.03 -29.23 -21.67
C MET A 1 -36.53 -28.86 -21.67
N GLY A 2 -35.88 -28.60 -22.81
CA GLY A 2 -34.43 -28.33 -22.89
C GLY A 2 -33.95 -26.93 -22.45
N ILE A 3 -34.76 -25.89 -22.66
CA ILE A 3 -34.35 -24.49 -22.41
C ILE A 3 -34.14 -24.20 -20.91
N LYS A 4 -34.98 -24.75 -20.02
CA LYS A 4 -34.83 -24.60 -18.55
C LYS A 4 -33.56 -25.28 -18.02
N LYS A 5 -33.21 -26.47 -18.53
CA LYS A 5 -31.96 -27.18 -18.16
C LYS A 5 -30.71 -26.39 -18.56
N GLN A 6 -30.72 -25.82 -19.76
CA GLN A 6 -29.59 -25.02 -20.27
C GLN A 6 -29.40 -23.72 -19.49
N LYS A 7 -30.49 -23.05 -19.06
CA LYS A 7 -30.43 -21.84 -18.25
C LYS A 7 -29.92 -22.12 -16.82
N ASN A 8 -30.33 -23.23 -16.21
CA ASN A 8 -29.81 -23.66 -14.91
C ASN A 8 -28.33 -24.04 -14.97
N ALA A 9 -27.89 -24.76 -16.01
CA ALA A 9 -26.47 -25.10 -16.17
C ALA A 9 -25.60 -23.83 -16.31
N LYS A 10 -26.03 -22.84 -17.10
CA LYS A 10 -25.32 -21.55 -17.24
C LYS A 10 -25.17 -20.82 -15.90
N ASN A 11 -26.22 -20.79 -15.08
CA ASN A 11 -26.18 -20.15 -13.76
C ASN A 11 -25.21 -20.86 -12.81
N ILE A 12 -25.13 -22.20 -12.86
CA ILE A 12 -24.18 -22.99 -12.07
C ILE A 12 -22.74 -22.69 -12.50
N TRP A 13 -22.47 -22.61 -13.80
CA TRP A 13 -21.13 -22.26 -14.32
C TRP A 13 -20.71 -20.85 -13.91
N ILE A 14 -21.62 -19.88 -13.97
CA ILE A 14 -21.35 -18.50 -13.51
C ILE A 14 -21.04 -18.49 -12.01
N ALA A 15 -21.83 -19.19 -11.19
CA ALA A 15 -21.60 -19.28 -9.76
C ALA A 15 -20.26 -19.95 -9.43
N ALA A 16 -19.91 -21.04 -10.13
CA ALA A 16 -18.64 -21.73 -9.96
C ALA A 16 -17.44 -20.85 -10.36
N ALA A 17 -17.54 -20.12 -11.47
CA ALA A 17 -16.52 -19.17 -11.89
C ALA A 17 -16.37 -18.03 -10.87
N GLY A 18 -17.48 -17.50 -10.36
CA GLY A 18 -17.46 -16.49 -9.29
C GLY A 18 -16.77 -16.98 -8.02
N ALA A 19 -17.07 -18.20 -7.57
CA ALA A 19 -16.42 -18.80 -6.41
C ALA A 19 -14.92 -18.99 -6.63
N PHE A 20 -14.51 -19.45 -7.81
CA PHE A 20 -13.09 -19.62 -8.13
C PHE A 20 -12.33 -18.28 -8.16
N CYS A 21 -12.93 -17.23 -8.70
CA CYS A 21 -12.35 -15.88 -8.67
C CYS A 21 -12.14 -15.39 -7.23
N ILE A 22 -13.11 -15.61 -6.34
CA ILE A 22 -12.98 -15.21 -4.92
C ILE A 22 -11.86 -16.01 -4.24
N LEU A 23 -11.80 -17.33 -4.46
CA LEU A 23 -10.74 -18.18 -3.92
C LEU A 23 -9.35 -17.77 -4.41
N ALA A 24 -9.23 -17.34 -5.67
CA ALA A 24 -7.99 -16.83 -6.23
C ALA A 24 -7.61 -15.44 -5.70
N LEU A 25 -8.60 -14.59 -5.37
CA LEU A 25 -8.35 -13.26 -4.83
C LEU A 25 -7.78 -13.29 -3.40
N MET A 26 -8.23 -14.23 -2.57
CA MET A 26 -7.75 -14.34 -1.18
C MET A 26 -6.21 -14.41 -1.04
N PRO A 27 -5.49 -15.33 -1.73
CA PRO A 27 -4.03 -15.38 -1.63
C PRO A 27 -3.36 -14.14 -2.23
N VAL A 28 -3.96 -13.51 -3.26
CA VAL A 28 -3.44 -12.27 -3.84
C VAL A 28 -3.53 -11.13 -2.83
N CYS A 29 -4.70 -10.93 -2.20
CA CYS A 29 -4.88 -9.91 -1.17
C CYS A 29 -3.97 -10.15 0.04
N TYR A 30 -3.77 -11.41 0.42
CA TYR A 30 -2.82 -11.78 1.46
C TYR A 30 -1.38 -11.42 1.05
N PHE A 31 -0.94 -11.82 -0.15
CA PHE A 31 0.43 -11.58 -0.60
C PHE A 31 0.76 -10.08 -0.80
N PHE A 32 -0.22 -9.27 -1.20
CA PHE A 32 -0.08 -7.82 -1.36
C PHE A 32 -0.62 -7.02 -0.17
N GLN A 33 -0.74 -7.64 1.01
CA GLN A 33 -1.13 -6.94 2.22
C GLN A 33 -0.10 -5.87 2.57
N HIS A 34 -0.58 -4.63 2.68
CA HIS A 34 0.25 -3.46 2.95
C HIS A 34 0.11 -3.02 4.41
N GLU A 35 1.21 -2.55 4.98
CA GLU A 35 1.29 -2.01 6.33
C GLU A 35 1.97 -0.63 6.30
N SER A 36 1.58 0.24 7.23
CA SER A 36 2.11 1.60 7.34
C SER A 36 2.58 1.84 8.76
N VAL A 37 3.85 2.21 8.90
CA VAL A 37 4.49 2.43 10.20
C VAL A 37 5.16 3.80 10.19
N VAL A 38 5.14 4.49 11.33
CA VAL A 38 5.85 5.76 11.51
C VAL A 38 7.17 5.47 12.21
N VAL A 39 8.28 5.78 11.55
CA VAL A 39 9.64 5.60 12.05
C VAL A 39 10.33 6.95 12.04
N GLY A 40 10.49 7.56 13.22
CA GLY A 40 10.99 8.93 13.34
C GLY A 40 10.10 9.92 12.58
N ASN A 41 10.67 10.61 11.59
CA ASN A 41 9.95 11.57 10.74
C ASN A 41 9.35 10.94 9.47
N TYR A 42 9.55 9.65 9.25
CA TYR A 42 9.16 8.94 8.05
C TYR A 42 7.91 8.09 8.29
N THR A 43 6.99 8.10 7.34
CA THR A 43 5.90 7.12 7.23
C THR A 43 6.28 6.11 6.16
N VAL A 44 6.60 4.89 6.57
CA VAL A 44 7.06 3.80 5.70
C VAL A 44 5.87 2.91 5.39
N VAL A 45 5.64 2.64 4.11
CA VAL A 45 4.59 1.73 3.64
C VAL A 45 5.25 0.59 2.90
N TYR A 46 4.93 -0.65 3.28
CA TYR A 46 5.58 -1.86 2.74
C TYR A 46 4.60 -3.04 2.67
N TYR A 47 4.96 -4.08 1.91
CA TYR A 47 4.20 -5.34 1.86
C TYR A 47 4.60 -6.24 3.04
N LYS A 48 3.70 -6.36 4.03
CA LYS A 48 3.93 -7.12 5.27
C LYS A 48 4.35 -8.56 5.00
N ASN A 49 3.65 -9.24 4.09
CA ASN A 49 3.85 -10.67 3.85
C ASN A 49 4.97 -10.97 2.83
N GLN A 50 5.73 -9.96 2.41
CA GLN A 50 6.87 -10.12 1.48
C GLN A 50 8.22 -9.93 2.17
N CYS A 51 8.25 -9.39 3.39
CA CYS A 51 9.44 -9.28 4.22
C CYS A 51 9.16 -9.83 5.61
N ASP A 52 10.11 -10.57 6.17
CA ASP A 52 10.11 -10.93 7.58
C ASP A 52 10.81 -9.83 8.38
N ILE A 53 10.10 -8.74 8.64
CA ILE A 53 10.61 -7.58 9.36
C ILE A 53 9.59 -7.20 10.44
N ASP A 54 10.05 -7.08 11.67
CA ASP A 54 9.27 -6.50 12.75
C ASP A 54 9.20 -4.96 12.56
N PRO A 55 8.01 -4.35 12.55
CA PRO A 55 7.84 -2.90 12.57
C PRO A 55 8.73 -2.16 13.57
N GLU A 56 8.98 -2.76 14.73
CA GLU A 56 9.74 -2.14 15.83
C GLU A 56 11.25 -2.10 15.55
N ASP A 57 11.75 -2.99 14.69
CA ASP A 57 13.16 -3.11 14.32
C ASP A 57 13.54 -2.27 13.09
N LEU A 58 12.60 -1.51 12.53
CA LEU A 58 12.86 -0.71 11.34
C LEU A 58 13.89 0.40 11.61
N PRO A 59 14.89 0.56 10.72
CA PRO A 59 15.89 1.60 10.86
C PRO A 59 15.25 2.98 10.71
N ALA A 60 15.69 3.94 11.52
CA ALA A 60 15.22 5.33 11.43
C ALA A 60 15.91 6.15 10.33
N ASP A 61 16.92 5.59 9.67
CA ASP A 61 17.65 6.28 8.61
C ASP A 61 17.04 6.04 7.23
N PHE A 62 16.94 7.10 6.44
CA PHE A 62 16.28 7.06 5.14
C PHE A 62 16.91 6.06 4.17
N ASN A 63 18.25 5.98 4.12
CA ASN A 63 18.93 5.14 3.15
C ASN A 63 18.67 3.65 3.42
N SER A 64 18.73 3.20 4.67
CA SER A 64 18.38 1.83 5.05
C SER A 64 16.91 1.54 4.79
N LEU A 65 16.00 2.50 5.05
CA LEU A 65 14.59 2.35 4.72
C LEU A 65 14.38 2.17 3.21
N THR A 66 15.12 2.90 2.35
CA THR A 66 15.02 2.73 0.88
C THR A 66 15.53 1.37 0.38
N ALA A 67 16.37 0.69 1.16
CA ALA A 67 16.91 -0.62 0.83
C ALA A 67 15.97 -1.78 1.17
N LEU A 68 14.81 -1.51 1.79
CA LEU A 68 13.82 -2.53 2.15
C LEU A 68 13.23 -3.19 0.89
N PRO A 69 13.32 -4.52 0.74
CA PRO A 69 12.93 -5.21 -0.49
C PRO A 69 11.41 -5.21 -0.76
N CYS A 70 10.58 -5.10 0.27
CA CYS A 70 9.12 -5.00 0.19
C CYS A 70 8.59 -3.56 0.26
N LEU A 71 9.48 -2.56 0.15
CA LEU A 71 9.08 -1.17 0.25
C LEU A 71 8.09 -0.81 -0.86
N ILE A 72 7.00 -0.14 -0.48
CA ILE A 72 6.05 0.46 -1.42
C ILE A 72 6.36 1.95 -1.57
N ARG A 73 6.51 2.66 -0.45
CA ARG A 73 6.87 4.09 -0.42
C ARG A 73 7.34 4.56 0.95
N ILE A 74 8.05 5.67 0.98
CA ILE A 74 8.37 6.41 2.22
C ILE A 74 7.87 7.84 2.05
N ASN A 75 7.05 8.32 2.99
CA ASN A 75 6.59 9.71 3.01
C ASN A 75 7.20 10.45 4.18
N TRP A 76 7.52 11.73 3.99
CA TRP A 76 7.89 12.62 5.09
C TRP A 76 7.50 14.05 4.78
N ARG A 77 7.57 14.92 5.78
CA ARG A 77 7.29 16.34 5.65
C ARG A 77 8.49 17.14 6.10
N GLU A 78 8.83 18.15 5.32
CA GLU A 78 9.85 19.12 5.70
C GLU A 78 9.22 20.51 5.80
N ARG A 79 9.59 21.24 6.84
CA ARG A 79 9.22 22.63 6.98
C ARG A 79 10.05 23.48 6.03
N ILE A 80 9.38 24.18 5.13
CA ILE A 80 10.01 25.09 4.16
C ILE A 80 9.77 26.56 4.50
N ALA A 81 8.72 26.88 5.27
CA ALA A 81 8.52 28.19 5.89
C ALA A 81 7.81 28.05 7.25
N SER A 82 7.65 29.16 7.97
CA SER A 82 7.01 29.17 9.29
C SER A 82 5.61 28.56 9.28
N ASP A 83 4.87 28.76 8.20
CA ASP A 83 3.49 28.33 7.98
C ASP A 83 3.37 27.29 6.85
N LEU A 84 4.50 26.73 6.39
CA LEU A 84 4.52 25.91 5.18
C LEU A 84 5.36 24.64 5.34
N GLU A 85 4.74 23.50 5.06
CA GLU A 85 5.39 22.19 4.99
C GLU A 85 5.27 21.62 3.57
N GLN A 86 6.32 20.98 3.09
CA GLN A 86 6.33 20.21 1.86
C GLN A 86 6.35 18.73 2.22
N GLU A 87 5.35 17.99 1.76
CA GLU A 87 5.34 16.54 1.79
C GLU A 87 6.12 15.99 0.59
N TYR A 88 6.94 15.00 0.88
CA TYR A 88 7.71 14.24 -0.09
C TYR A 88 7.32 12.77 -0.01
N SER A 89 7.42 12.09 -1.15
CA SER A 89 7.23 10.65 -1.28
C SER A 89 8.39 10.07 -2.06
N TYR A 90 9.10 9.13 -1.46
CA TYR A 90 10.04 8.26 -2.15
C TYR A 90 9.31 7.01 -2.65
N LEU A 91 9.50 6.72 -3.93
CA LEU A 91 8.98 5.53 -4.60
C LEU A 91 10.17 4.71 -5.15
N PRO A 92 10.29 3.42 -4.79
CA PRO A 92 11.31 2.55 -5.37
C PRO A 92 11.28 2.58 -6.89
N GLY A 93 12.45 2.78 -7.52
CA GLY A 93 12.59 2.87 -8.97
C GLY A 93 12.17 4.20 -9.62
N ARG A 94 11.52 5.12 -8.89
CA ARG A 94 11.21 6.48 -9.38
C ARG A 94 11.97 7.58 -8.65
N GLY A 95 12.37 7.32 -7.39
CA GLY A 95 13.06 8.30 -6.55
C GLY A 95 12.08 9.15 -5.74
N THR A 96 12.55 10.33 -5.35
CA THR A 96 11.82 11.26 -4.47
C THR A 96 11.01 12.27 -5.27
N GLU A 97 9.74 12.40 -4.95
CA GLU A 97 8.81 13.36 -5.56
C GLU A 97 8.21 14.28 -4.49
N LYS A 98 7.96 15.54 -4.86
CA LYS A 98 7.16 16.48 -4.07
C LYS A 98 5.69 16.18 -4.30
N THR A 99 4.95 15.83 -3.25
CA THR A 99 3.55 15.41 -3.39
C THR A 99 2.57 16.52 -3.05
N ARG A 100 2.75 17.17 -1.89
CA ARG A 100 1.76 18.10 -1.35
C ARG A 100 2.42 19.25 -0.60
N LEU A 101 1.99 20.46 -0.91
CA LEU A 101 2.28 21.65 -0.11
C LEU A 101 1.18 21.82 0.95
N ILE A 102 1.56 21.96 2.21
CA ILE A 102 0.64 22.02 3.36
C ILE A 102 0.85 23.38 4.03
N HIS A 103 -0.18 24.22 4.02
CA HIS A 103 -0.19 25.46 4.79
C HIS A 103 -0.73 25.18 6.18
N LYS A 104 0.06 25.50 7.21
CA LYS A 104 -0.39 25.57 8.60
C LYS A 104 -1.16 26.88 8.76
N SER A 105 -2.48 26.79 8.70
CA SER A 105 -3.34 27.92 9.10
C SER A 105 -3.05 28.25 10.57
N SER A 106 -2.85 29.53 10.87
CA SER A 106 -2.49 30.09 12.20
C SER A 106 -3.57 29.91 13.29
N LYS A 107 -4.40 28.86 13.21
CA LYS A 107 -5.45 28.52 14.18
C LYS A 107 -5.17 27.20 14.89
N GLU A 108 -3.95 27.01 15.36
CA GLU A 108 -3.63 26.09 16.47
C GLU A 108 -2.98 26.88 17.60
#